data_AF-A0A1F8S0L5-F1
#
_entry.id   AF-A0A1F8S0L5-F1
#
_cell.length_a   1.000
_cell.length_b   1.000
_cell.length_c   1.000
_cell.angle_alpha   90.00
_cell.angle_beta   90.00
_cell.angle_gamma   90.00
#
_symmetry.space_group_name_H-M   'P 1'
#
loop_
_entity.id
_entity.type
_entity.pdbx_description
1 polymer ?
#
loop_
_entity_poly.entity_id
_entity_poly.type
_entity_poly.pdbx_seq_one_letter_code
_entity_poly.pdbx_strand_id
1 'polypeptide(L)'
;MKVLRTLKLRWLALAGLGLALAALANACGGGGSGLSAEEYFQKLQAIVDETVQKETAAVPSEEEAANFTLDEQKQTGIEFLTSLASINEEAIGGVEDLNPPDDIQDAHDDLVAAGKELTSTFGDFADQAQDIAPEDIEEFFNTQVFGASTFAGFDEACSAVQDIADDKGIDVDLSCEPEE
;
A
#
# COMPACT_ATOMS: atom_id res chain seq x y z
N MET A 1 25.33 44.65 4.49
CA MET A 1 25.26 44.35 5.94
C MET A 1 25.11 42.85 6.11
N LYS A 2 26.12 42.18 6.68
CA LYS A 2 26.11 40.74 6.99
C LYS A 2 25.41 40.53 8.33
N VAL A 3 24.45 39.61 8.39
CA VAL A 3 23.99 39.03 9.65
C VAL A 3 24.20 37.53 9.57
N LEU A 4 25.22 37.07 10.30
CA LEU A 4 25.47 35.67 10.63
C LEU A 4 24.51 35.26 11.75
N ARG A 5 23.79 34.15 11.59
CA ARG A 5 23.31 33.34 12.71
C ARG A 5 23.53 31.86 12.41
N THR A 6 24.56 31.35 13.07
CA THR A 6 24.82 29.95 13.36
C THR A 6 23.71 29.34 14.21
N LEU A 7 23.27 28.12 13.91
CA LEU A 7 22.76 27.21 14.93
C LEU A 7 23.41 25.83 14.74
N LYS A 8 24.32 25.50 15.65
CA LYS A 8 24.86 24.16 15.91
C LYS A 8 24.06 23.56 17.07
N LEU A 9 23.43 22.41 16.87
CA LEU A 9 23.09 21.42 17.90
C LEU A 9 23.24 20.06 17.20
N ARG A 10 24.22 19.18 17.43
CA ARG A 10 24.79 18.61 18.67
C ARG A 10 23.74 17.96 19.58
N TRP A 11 23.33 16.75 19.22
CA TRP A 11 22.86 15.70 20.13
C TRP A 11 23.86 14.54 19.97
N LEU A 12 24.88 14.42 20.83
CA LEU A 12 24.92 13.67 22.09
C LEU A 12 24.42 12.22 21.97
N ALA A 13 25.40 11.33 21.87
CA ALA A 13 25.31 9.90 22.11
C ALA A 13 24.75 9.62 23.51
N LEU A 14 23.84 8.65 23.58
CA LEU A 14 23.54 7.90 24.80
C LEU A 14 23.72 6.42 24.49
N ALA A 15 24.60 5.81 25.28
CA ALA A 15 24.94 4.42 25.28
C ALA A 15 23.91 3.61 26.07
N GLY A 16 23.58 2.43 25.54
CA GLY A 16 23.39 1.21 26.33
C GLY A 16 22.03 1.00 27.00
N LEU A 17 21.25 0.06 26.47
CA LEU A 17 20.76 -1.07 27.26
C LEU A 17 20.48 -2.26 26.34
N GLY A 18 21.23 -3.34 26.53
CA GLY A 18 20.97 -4.60 25.87
C GLY A 18 19.72 -5.27 26.41
N LEU A 19 18.91 -5.80 25.50
CA LEU A 19 18.00 -6.90 25.77
C LEU A 19 18.26 -7.94 24.69
N ALA A 20 19.04 -8.95 25.06
CA ALA A 20 19.16 -10.17 24.29
C ALA A 20 17.81 -10.89 24.35
N LEU A 21 17.00 -10.78 23.29
CA LEU A 21 15.92 -11.73 23.05
C LEU A 21 16.53 -13.01 22.46
N ALA A 22 16.97 -13.88 23.35
CA ALA A 22 17.04 -15.30 23.05
C ALA A 22 15.65 -15.89 23.32
N ALA A 23 14.78 -15.91 22.31
CA ALA A 23 13.51 -16.62 22.33
C ALA A 23 13.50 -17.66 21.20
N LEU A 24 13.95 -18.86 21.57
CA LEU A 24 13.55 -20.18 21.08
C LEU A 24 13.04 -20.26 19.63
N ALA A 25 13.96 -20.60 18.73
CA ALA A 25 13.62 -21.38 17.54
C ALA A 25 13.09 -22.76 17.97
N ASN A 26 11.79 -22.87 18.23
CA ASN A 26 11.07 -24.14 18.15
C ASN A 26 10.88 -24.47 16.67
N ALA A 27 11.97 -24.90 16.05
CA ALA A 27 11.92 -25.68 14.83
C ALA A 27 11.36 -27.08 15.17
N CYS A 28 10.41 -27.54 14.34
CA CYS A 28 9.82 -28.88 14.27
C CYS A 28 8.73 -29.25 15.28
N GLY A 29 7.48 -29.14 14.82
CA GLY A 29 6.34 -29.89 15.35
C GLY A 29 5.10 -29.65 14.50
N GLY A 30 4.93 -30.41 13.42
CA GLY A 30 3.80 -30.30 12.49
C GLY A 30 2.45 -30.33 13.19
N GLY A 31 1.71 -29.24 13.04
CA GLY A 31 0.34 -29.05 13.50
C GLY A 31 -0.03 -27.62 13.14
N GLY A 32 -0.64 -27.45 11.96
CA GLY A 32 -0.94 -26.16 11.34
C GLY A 32 -1.66 -25.21 12.29
N SER A 33 -0.88 -24.35 12.91
CA SER A 33 -1.35 -23.14 13.56
C SER A 33 -0.81 -22.03 12.69
N GLY A 34 -1.71 -21.21 12.14
CA GLY A 34 -1.34 -20.04 11.36
C GLY A 34 -0.42 -19.09 12.13
N LEU A 35 -0.11 -17.95 11.53
CA LEU A 35 0.60 -16.88 12.22
C LEU A 35 -0.13 -16.52 13.52
N SER A 36 0.60 -16.02 14.52
CA SER A 36 -0.09 -15.30 15.60
C SER A 36 -0.74 -14.03 15.03
N ALA A 37 -1.80 -13.52 15.66
CA ALA A 37 -2.44 -12.28 15.19
C ALA A 37 -1.45 -11.12 15.07
N GLU A 38 -0.57 -10.93 16.06
CA GLU A 38 0.42 -9.87 16.04
C GLU A 38 1.49 -10.07 14.94
N GLU A 39 1.93 -11.31 14.71
CA GLU A 39 2.83 -11.61 13.58
C GLU A 39 2.14 -11.41 12.22
N TYR A 40 0.86 -11.77 12.10
CA TYR A 40 0.07 -11.54 10.90
C TYR A 40 0.00 -10.05 10.56
N PHE A 41 -0.45 -9.22 11.51
CA PHE A 41 -0.63 -7.79 11.28
C PHE A 41 0.69 -7.06 11.05
N GLN A 42 1.78 -7.44 11.74
CA GLN A 42 3.11 -6.87 11.47
C GLN A 42 3.60 -7.17 10.05
N LYS A 43 3.33 -8.38 9.53
CA LYS A 43 3.67 -8.73 8.15
C LYS A 43 2.77 -8.02 7.15
N LEU A 44 1.48 -7.90 7.44
CA LEU A 44 0.54 -7.17 6.61
C LEU A 44 0.95 -5.70 6.50
N GLN A 45 1.24 -5.03 7.61
CA GLN A 45 1.73 -3.64 7.61
C GLN A 45 3.02 -3.50 6.81
N ALA A 46 3.98 -4.43 6.95
CA ALA A 46 5.21 -4.38 6.17
C ALA A 46 4.96 -4.46 4.65
N ILE A 47 3.96 -5.24 4.22
CA ILE A 47 3.54 -5.29 2.81
C ILE A 47 2.92 -3.95 2.40
N VAL A 48 2.01 -3.39 3.20
CA VAL A 48 1.40 -2.08 2.93
C VAL A 48 2.45 -0.97 2.81
N ASP A 49 3.37 -0.88 3.78
CA ASP A 49 4.45 0.12 3.78
C ASP A 49 5.34 0.01 2.53
N GLU A 50 5.63 -1.21 2.07
CA GLU A 50 6.40 -1.45 0.85
C GLU A 50 5.60 -1.05 -0.40
N THR A 51 4.31 -1.39 -0.44
CA THR A 51 3.40 -1.02 -1.53
C THR A 51 3.30 0.49 -1.67
N VAL A 52 3.01 1.21 -0.58
CA VAL A 52 2.93 2.68 -0.59
C VAL A 52 4.22 3.32 -1.07
N GLN A 53 5.39 2.79 -0.68
CA GLN A 53 6.68 3.26 -1.20
C GLN A 53 6.83 3.03 -2.71
N LYS A 54 6.45 1.85 -3.21
CA LYS A 54 6.51 1.52 -4.65
C LYS A 54 5.56 2.41 -5.46
N GLU A 55 4.33 2.61 -4.99
CA GLU A 55 3.34 3.46 -5.64
C GLU A 55 3.79 4.92 -5.67
N THR A 56 4.28 5.45 -4.54
CA THR A 56 4.83 6.81 -4.46
C THR A 56 5.99 7.00 -5.43
N ALA A 57 6.84 5.99 -5.59
CA ALA A 57 7.98 6.04 -6.51
C ALA A 57 7.56 5.93 -8.00
N ALA A 58 6.36 5.43 -8.28
CA ALA A 58 5.82 5.34 -9.64
C ALA A 58 5.15 6.64 -10.12
N VAL A 59 4.81 7.56 -9.20
CA VAL A 59 4.23 8.85 -9.53
C VAL A 59 5.31 9.79 -10.09
N PRO A 60 5.15 10.36 -11.30
CA PRO A 60 6.08 11.36 -11.82
C PRO A 60 6.11 12.60 -10.92
N SER A 61 7.26 13.25 -10.80
CA SER A 61 7.33 14.49 -10.01
C SER A 61 6.47 15.60 -10.64
N GLU A 62 6.01 16.55 -9.82
CA GLU A 62 5.23 17.70 -10.31
C GLU A 62 5.99 18.49 -11.41
N GLU A 63 7.32 18.59 -11.30
CA GLU A 63 8.16 19.24 -12.30
C GLU A 63 8.17 18.47 -13.63
N GLU A 64 8.24 17.14 -13.59
CA GLU A 64 8.16 16.31 -14.79
C GLU A 64 6.78 16.41 -15.43
N ALA A 65 5.72 16.25 -14.63
CA ALA A 65 4.33 16.30 -15.08
C ALA A 65 3.96 17.65 -15.73
N ALA A 66 4.46 18.77 -15.18
CA ALA A 66 4.20 20.11 -15.71
C ALA A 66 4.77 20.34 -17.12
N ASN A 67 5.73 19.51 -17.56
CA ASN A 67 6.39 19.64 -18.86
C ASN A 67 5.85 18.67 -19.92
N PHE A 68 4.93 17.77 -19.57
CA PHE A 68 4.37 16.81 -20.52
C PHE A 68 3.39 17.47 -21.51
N THR A 69 3.51 17.07 -22.77
CA THR A 69 2.45 17.20 -23.76
C THR A 69 1.25 16.32 -23.41
N LEU A 70 0.09 16.54 -24.03
CA LEU A 70 -1.10 15.70 -23.80
C LEU A 70 -0.86 14.22 -24.15
N ASP A 71 -0.13 13.95 -25.22
CA ASP A 71 0.23 12.57 -25.60
C ASP A 71 1.15 11.92 -24.55
N GLU A 72 2.12 12.67 -24.01
CA GLU A 72 2.99 12.20 -22.93
C GLU A 72 2.21 11.98 -21.63
N GLN A 73 1.30 12.90 -21.26
CA GLN A 73 0.43 12.72 -20.09
C GLN A 73 -0.40 11.44 -20.21
N LYS A 74 -1.00 11.20 -21.39
CA LYS A 74 -1.75 9.98 -21.66
C LYS A 74 -0.88 8.74 -21.53
N GLN A 75 0.29 8.74 -22.17
CA GLN A 75 1.19 7.59 -22.14
C GLN A 75 1.71 7.30 -20.72
N THR A 76 2.12 8.34 -19.98
CA THR A 76 2.53 8.22 -18.58
C THR A 76 1.38 7.74 -17.69
N GLY A 77 0.15 8.18 -17.93
CA GLY A 77 -1.02 7.68 -17.21
C GLY A 77 -1.25 6.17 -17.44
N ILE A 78 -1.13 5.70 -18.68
CA ILE A 78 -1.24 4.25 -19.00
C ILE A 78 -0.13 3.45 -18.30
N GLU A 79 1.10 3.96 -18.33
CA GLU A 79 2.25 3.34 -17.67
C GLU A 79 2.08 3.31 -16.15
N PHE A 80 1.54 4.37 -15.57
CA PHE A 80 1.21 4.45 -14.15
C PHE A 80 0.16 3.40 -13.76
N LEU A 81 -0.95 3.30 -14.49
CA LEU A 81 -1.99 2.28 -14.22
C LEU A 81 -1.46 0.85 -14.36
N THR A 82 -0.64 0.59 -15.38
CA THR A 82 0.02 -0.70 -15.56
C THR A 82 0.96 -1.01 -14.38
N SER A 83 1.68 0.00 -13.89
CA SER A 83 2.57 -0.15 -12.73
C SER A 83 1.78 -0.38 -11.45
N LEU A 84 0.68 0.35 -11.23
CA LEU A 84 -0.21 0.13 -10.09
C LEU A 84 -0.78 -1.30 -10.09
N ALA A 85 -1.26 -1.79 -11.24
CA ALA A 85 -1.74 -3.16 -11.35
C ALA A 85 -0.64 -4.17 -10.96
N SER A 86 0.59 -4.01 -11.47
CA SER A 86 1.69 -4.92 -11.14
C SER A 86 2.13 -4.83 -9.66
N ILE A 87 2.17 -3.62 -9.09
CA ILE A 87 2.55 -3.41 -7.69
C ILE A 87 1.50 -4.02 -6.75
N ASN A 88 0.21 -3.79 -7.04
CA ASN A 88 -0.89 -4.34 -6.25
C ASN A 88 -1.03 -5.85 -6.43
N GLU A 89 -0.76 -6.41 -7.62
CA GLU A 89 -0.70 -7.87 -7.82
C GLU A 89 0.37 -8.51 -6.93
N GLU A 90 1.57 -7.93 -6.88
CA GLU A 90 2.66 -8.40 -6.01
C GLU A 90 2.26 -8.30 -4.53
N ALA A 91 1.70 -7.15 -4.12
CA ALA A 91 1.26 -6.91 -2.75
C ALA A 91 0.19 -7.91 -2.32
N ILE A 92 -0.88 -8.07 -3.11
CA ILE A 92 -1.99 -8.98 -2.81
C ILE A 92 -1.56 -10.45 -2.86
N GLY A 93 -0.63 -10.82 -3.74
CA GLY A 93 0.01 -12.14 -3.68
C GLY A 93 0.77 -12.36 -2.37
N GLY A 94 1.49 -11.32 -1.90
CA GLY A 94 2.15 -11.33 -0.59
C GLY A 94 1.17 -11.44 0.58
N VAL A 95 0.01 -10.76 0.48
CA VAL A 95 -1.07 -10.86 1.48
C VAL A 95 -1.65 -12.27 1.46
N GLU A 96 -2.05 -12.82 0.31
CA GLU A 96 -2.63 -14.17 0.17
C GLU A 96 -1.73 -15.27 0.76
N ASP A 97 -0.41 -15.08 0.72
CA ASP A 97 0.56 -16.02 1.30
C ASP A 97 0.68 -15.92 2.84
N LEU A 98 0.14 -14.85 3.46
CA LEU A 98 0.00 -14.78 4.91
C LEU A 98 -1.02 -15.83 5.33
N ASN A 99 -0.66 -16.73 6.25
CA ASN A 99 -1.59 -17.72 6.80
C ASN A 99 -2.22 -17.11 8.07
N PRO A 100 -3.38 -16.42 7.99
CA PRO A 100 -3.95 -15.74 9.14
C PRO A 100 -4.42 -16.74 10.22
N PRO A 101 -4.61 -16.28 11.47
CA PRO A 101 -5.40 -17.01 12.46
C PRO A 101 -6.85 -17.25 11.99
N ASP A 102 -7.48 -18.32 12.50
CA ASP A 102 -8.87 -18.70 12.15
C ASP A 102 -9.88 -17.57 12.33
N ASP A 103 -9.69 -16.69 13.33
CA ASP A 103 -10.59 -15.57 13.62
C ASP A 103 -10.32 -14.30 12.79
N ILE A 104 -9.32 -14.35 11.89
CA ILE A 104 -8.97 -13.28 10.93
C ILE A 104 -9.18 -13.76 9.48
N GLN A 105 -9.26 -15.08 9.25
CA GLN A 105 -9.31 -15.70 7.92
C GLN A 105 -10.40 -15.11 7.01
N ASP A 106 -11.63 -14.95 7.49
CA ASP A 106 -12.73 -14.45 6.65
C ASP A 106 -12.44 -13.02 6.14
N ALA A 107 -12.00 -12.11 7.01
CA ALA A 107 -11.67 -10.74 6.62
C ALA A 107 -10.41 -10.67 5.73
N HIS A 108 -9.45 -11.56 5.95
CA HIS A 108 -8.30 -11.72 5.08
C HIS A 108 -8.70 -12.16 3.66
N ASP A 109 -9.56 -13.17 3.55
CA ASP A 109 -10.03 -13.69 2.26
C ASP A 109 -10.79 -12.61 1.49
N ASP A 110 -11.63 -11.83 2.18
CA ASP A 110 -12.35 -10.69 1.61
C ASP A 110 -11.38 -9.59 1.13
N LEU A 111 -10.33 -9.26 1.91
CA LEU A 111 -9.29 -8.30 1.51
C LEU A 111 -8.52 -8.78 0.25
N VAL A 112 -8.13 -10.06 0.20
CA VAL A 112 -7.45 -10.63 -0.97
C VAL A 112 -8.35 -10.60 -2.20
N ALA A 113 -9.64 -10.95 -2.04
CA ALA A 113 -10.59 -10.91 -3.14
C ALA A 113 -10.80 -9.49 -3.67
N ALA A 114 -11.04 -8.52 -2.79
CA ALA A 114 -11.22 -7.12 -3.15
C ALA A 114 -9.94 -6.52 -3.78
N GLY A 115 -8.76 -6.87 -3.26
CA GLY A 115 -7.49 -6.44 -3.82
C GLY A 115 -7.22 -6.98 -5.23
N LYS A 116 -7.61 -8.24 -5.50
CA LYS A 116 -7.55 -8.82 -6.86
C LYS A 116 -8.48 -8.11 -7.83
N GLU A 117 -9.69 -7.77 -7.38
CA GLU A 117 -10.66 -7.01 -8.18
C GLU A 117 -10.16 -5.60 -8.50
N LEU A 118 -9.62 -4.88 -7.51
CA LEU A 118 -9.02 -3.56 -7.70
C LEU A 118 -7.82 -3.61 -8.65
N THR A 119 -6.94 -4.60 -8.48
CA THR A 119 -5.79 -4.83 -9.37
C THR A 119 -6.23 -5.05 -10.81
N SER A 120 -7.26 -5.89 -11.04
CA SER A 120 -7.82 -6.10 -12.37
C SER A 120 -8.40 -4.81 -12.95
N THR A 121 -9.07 -4.02 -12.12
CA THR A 121 -9.68 -2.74 -12.50
C THR A 121 -8.63 -1.75 -13.02
N PHE A 122 -7.44 -1.67 -12.41
CA PHE A 122 -6.35 -0.84 -12.93
C PHE A 122 -5.85 -1.29 -14.31
N GLY A 123 -5.75 -2.60 -14.53
CA GLY A 123 -5.43 -3.16 -15.85
C GLY A 123 -6.48 -2.77 -16.91
N ASP A 124 -7.76 -2.90 -16.57
CA ASP A 124 -8.87 -2.53 -17.44
C ASP A 124 -8.88 -1.02 -17.75
N PHE A 125 -8.52 -0.17 -16.78
CA PHE A 125 -8.38 1.27 -17.03
C PHE A 125 -7.17 1.60 -17.91
N ALA A 126 -6.05 0.89 -17.77
CA ALA A 126 -4.90 1.08 -18.64
C ALA A 126 -5.24 0.75 -20.10
N ASP A 127 -6.01 -0.33 -20.32
CA ASP A 127 -6.50 -0.71 -21.64
C ASP A 127 -7.50 0.32 -22.20
N GLN A 128 -8.48 0.76 -21.40
CA GLN A 128 -9.44 1.79 -21.81
C GLN A 128 -8.76 3.11 -22.17
N ALA A 129 -7.76 3.53 -21.40
CA ALA A 129 -7.04 4.77 -21.63
C ALA A 129 -6.36 4.81 -23.02
N GLN A 130 -6.00 3.66 -23.61
CA GLN A 130 -5.43 3.61 -24.97
C GLN A 130 -6.39 4.20 -26.03
N ASP A 131 -7.70 4.06 -25.83
CA ASP A 131 -8.73 4.51 -26.77
C ASP A 131 -9.24 5.94 -26.46
N ILE A 132 -8.88 6.53 -25.31
CA ILE A 132 -9.28 7.89 -24.93
C ILE A 132 -8.46 8.93 -25.72
N ALA A 133 -9.09 10.00 -26.19
CA ALA A 133 -8.36 11.08 -26.85
C ALA A 133 -7.44 11.80 -25.84
N PRO A 134 -6.22 12.24 -26.22
CA PRO A 134 -5.30 12.90 -25.30
C PRO A 134 -5.91 14.10 -24.55
N GLU A 135 -6.80 14.86 -25.19
CA GLU A 135 -7.51 15.98 -24.57
C GLU A 135 -8.54 15.60 -23.49
N ASP A 136 -9.01 14.35 -23.48
CA ASP A 136 -10.05 13.86 -22.56
C ASP A 136 -9.46 13.02 -21.42
N ILE A 137 -8.14 12.79 -21.43
CA ILE A 137 -7.49 11.84 -20.51
C ILE A 137 -7.56 12.29 -19.04
N GLU A 138 -7.42 13.59 -18.79
CA GLU A 138 -7.51 14.16 -17.44
C GLU A 138 -8.91 13.91 -16.82
N GLU A 139 -9.97 14.08 -17.62
CA GLU A 139 -11.34 13.80 -17.16
C GLU A 139 -11.53 12.31 -16.87
N PHE A 140 -11.00 11.43 -17.73
CA PHE A 140 -11.03 9.98 -17.50
C PHE A 140 -10.37 9.59 -16.17
N PHE A 141 -9.17 10.11 -15.89
CA PHE A 141 -8.48 9.83 -14.64
C PHE A 141 -9.24 10.36 -13.42
N ASN A 142 -9.71 11.61 -13.46
CA ASN A 142 -10.35 12.24 -12.31
C ASN A 142 -11.75 11.70 -12.00
N THR A 143 -12.48 11.19 -12.99
CA THR A 143 -13.89 10.80 -12.83
C THR A 143 -14.10 9.29 -12.79
N GLN A 144 -13.30 8.53 -13.54
CA GLN A 144 -13.46 7.08 -13.64
C GLN A 144 -12.39 6.35 -12.84
N VAL A 145 -11.11 6.66 -13.09
CA VAL A 145 -10.00 5.95 -12.42
C VAL A 145 -9.99 6.26 -10.92
N PHE A 146 -9.87 7.53 -10.55
CA PHE A 146 -9.76 7.97 -9.16
C PHE A 146 -11.10 8.38 -8.55
N GLY A 147 -12.20 7.85 -9.08
CA GLY A 147 -13.52 8.02 -8.49
C GLY A 147 -13.63 7.24 -7.18
N ALA A 148 -14.34 7.79 -6.20
CA ALA A 148 -14.55 7.14 -4.89
C ALA A 148 -15.14 5.71 -4.99
N SER A 149 -15.93 5.43 -6.04
CA SER A 149 -16.49 4.09 -6.26
C SER A 149 -15.47 3.04 -6.69
N THR A 150 -14.31 3.44 -7.21
CA THR A 150 -13.26 2.51 -7.65
C THR A 150 -12.66 1.75 -6.47
N PHE A 151 -12.50 2.44 -5.34
CA PHE A 151 -11.80 1.91 -4.16
C PHE A 151 -12.75 1.36 -3.10
N ALA A 152 -14.03 1.73 -3.13
CA ALA A 152 -14.98 1.45 -2.05
C ALA A 152 -15.02 -0.01 -1.57
N GLY A 153 -14.95 -0.98 -2.48
CA GLY A 153 -14.93 -2.40 -2.10
C GLY A 153 -13.63 -2.84 -1.41
N PHE A 154 -12.50 -2.29 -1.85
CA PHE A 154 -11.20 -2.51 -1.20
C PHE A 154 -11.13 -1.80 0.15
N ASP A 155 -11.56 -0.53 0.22
CA ASP A 155 -11.57 0.26 1.45
C ASP A 155 -12.42 -0.42 2.54
N GLU A 156 -13.61 -0.93 2.18
CA GLU A 156 -14.47 -1.68 3.10
C GLU A 156 -13.77 -2.94 3.64
N ALA A 157 -13.12 -3.72 2.77
CA ALA A 157 -12.41 -4.93 3.19
C ALA A 157 -11.15 -4.63 4.02
N CYS A 158 -10.41 -3.58 3.66
CA CYS A 158 -9.24 -3.13 4.41
C CYS A 158 -9.65 -2.65 5.81
N SER A 159 -10.66 -1.79 5.93
CA SER A 159 -11.15 -1.31 7.22
C SER A 159 -11.65 -2.45 8.10
N ALA A 160 -12.29 -3.47 7.54
CA ALA A 160 -12.69 -4.66 8.31
C ALA A 160 -11.48 -5.40 8.93
N VAL A 161 -10.34 -5.44 8.24
CA VAL A 161 -9.10 -6.02 8.76
C VAL A 161 -8.45 -5.11 9.81
N GLN A 162 -8.46 -3.79 9.62
CA GLN A 162 -7.99 -2.81 10.61
C GLN A 162 -8.80 -2.89 11.91
N ASP A 163 -10.13 -2.94 11.82
CA ASP A 163 -11.02 -3.05 12.98
C ASP A 163 -10.68 -4.27 13.85
N ILE A 164 -10.31 -5.40 13.23
CA ILE A 164 -9.87 -6.60 13.95
C ILE A 164 -8.55 -6.37 14.69
N ALA A 165 -7.61 -5.61 14.12
CA ALA A 165 -6.36 -5.26 14.79
C ALA A 165 -6.65 -4.39 16.03
N ASP A 166 -7.50 -3.37 15.86
CA ASP A 166 -7.90 -2.43 16.90
C ASP A 166 -8.62 -3.14 18.05
N ASP A 167 -9.57 -4.03 17.75
CA ASP A 167 -10.30 -4.84 18.74
C ASP A 167 -9.37 -5.75 19.56
N LYS A 168 -8.25 -6.17 18.97
CA LYS A 168 -7.21 -6.97 19.63
C LYS A 168 -6.14 -6.13 20.33
N GLY A 169 -6.19 -4.81 20.18
CA GLY A 169 -5.19 -3.88 20.73
C GLY A 169 -3.82 -4.00 20.06
N ILE A 170 -3.79 -4.34 18.77
CA ILE A 170 -2.58 -4.47 17.96
C ILE A 170 -2.35 -3.13 17.25
N ASP A 171 -1.21 -2.50 17.53
CA ASP A 171 -0.84 -1.17 17.01
C ASP A 171 -0.25 -1.31 15.60
N VAL A 172 -1.11 -1.26 14.59
CA VAL A 172 -0.75 -1.20 13.16
C VAL A 172 -1.61 -0.15 12.45
N ASP A 173 -1.05 0.41 11.39
CA ASP A 173 -1.76 1.33 10.49
C ASP A 173 -1.70 0.72 9.09
N LEU A 174 -2.84 0.23 8.61
CA LEU A 174 -2.98 -0.37 7.28
C LEU A 174 -3.32 0.65 6.19
N SER A 175 -3.45 1.94 6.54
CA SER A 175 -3.73 3.03 5.59
C SER A 175 -4.96 2.77 4.70
N CYS A 176 -6.02 2.20 5.29
CA CYS A 176 -7.23 1.77 4.58
C CYS A 176 -8.14 2.90 4.08
N GLU A 177 -7.92 4.13 4.53
CA GLU A 177 -8.64 5.31 4.05
C GLU A 177 -7.65 6.32 3.48
N PRO A 178 -8.00 7.04 2.41
CA PRO A 178 -7.21 8.18 1.97
C PRO A 178 -7.22 9.25 3.07
N GLU A 179 -6.05 9.80 3.42
CA GLU A 179 -5.94 10.93 4.36
C GLU A 179 -6.81 12.11 3.86
N GLU A 180 -7.83 12.50 4.64
CA GLU A 180 -8.72 13.66 4.34
C GLU A 180 -7.99 15.02 4.33
#